data_AF-A0A164ZP55-F1
#
_entry.id   AF-A0A164ZP55-F1
#
_cell.length_a   1.000
_cell.length_b   1.000
_cell.length_c   1.000
_cell.angle_alpha   90.00
_cell.angle_beta   90.00
_cell.angle_gamma   90.00
#
_symmetry.space_group_name_H-M   'P 1'
#
loop_
_entity.id
_entity.type
_entity.pdbx_description
1 polymer ?
#
loop_
_entity_poly.entity_id
_entity_poly.type
_entity_poly.pdbx_seq_one_letter_code
_entity_poly.pdbx_strand_id
1 'polypeptide(L)'
;MILVGVLRHYVMLLLGSSPKKQSRAAIREQRALVRAQVLRHTSAFSPIPPLFYQALSDHLQAAFATSAYLQPKSTSADASSGPPNPLTDPSAMDGMMDGMKKQMVMMVPQMVMMGWINFFFQGFVLIKLPFPLTLGFKSMLQRGIETQDMDVRWVSSLSWYFLNFFGLNGLYRVILGADNEAANSSRDMMATPFAGAQSQPAMGQMQDFGKLFKAERDNLEFAEGQYIWSGKDVEIRVLQKWSKL
;
A
#
# COMPACT_ATOMS: atom_id res chain seq x y z
N MET A 1 3.00 -19.76 -17.59
CA MET A 1 2.63 -18.58 -16.80
C MET A 1 1.85 -18.94 -15.55
N ILE A 2 0.74 -19.67 -15.68
CA ILE A 2 -0.12 -20.04 -14.53
C ILE A 2 0.65 -20.78 -13.43
N LEU A 3 1.34 -21.88 -13.75
CA LEU A 3 2.11 -22.65 -12.75
C LEU A 3 3.20 -21.82 -12.05
N VAL A 4 3.86 -20.93 -12.79
CA VAL A 4 4.90 -20.04 -12.24
C VAL A 4 4.27 -19.04 -11.26
N GLY A 5 3.11 -18.48 -11.60
CA GLY A 5 2.37 -17.59 -10.69
C GLY A 5 1.88 -18.29 -9.43
N VAL A 6 1.39 -19.53 -9.56
CA VAL A 6 0.97 -20.37 -8.43
C VAL A 6 2.17 -20.75 -7.54
N LEU A 7 3.27 -21.20 -8.13
CA LEU A 7 4.50 -21.53 -7.40
C LEU A 7 5.01 -20.30 -6.64
N ARG A 8 5.04 -19.13 -7.29
CA ARG A 8 5.45 -17.89 -6.64
C ARG A 8 4.56 -17.54 -5.45
N HIS A 9 3.24 -17.66 -5.61
CA HIS A 9 2.30 -17.40 -4.52
C HIS A 9 2.61 -18.27 -3.30
N TYR A 10 2.83 -19.57 -3.49
CA TYR A 10 3.21 -20.45 -2.39
C TYR A 10 4.58 -20.13 -1.81
N VAL A 11 5.60 -19.87 -2.65
CA VAL A 11 6.92 -19.44 -2.18
C VAL A 11 6.82 -18.16 -1.33
N MET A 12 5.96 -17.22 -1.72
CA MET A 12 5.71 -16.00 -0.94
C MET A 12 5.01 -16.27 0.38
N LEU A 13 4.03 -17.17 0.40
CA LEU A 13 3.40 -17.61 1.65
C LEU A 13 4.42 -18.27 2.59
N LEU A 14 5.33 -19.11 2.06
CA LEU A 14 6.38 -19.76 2.84
C LEU A 14 7.44 -18.77 3.35
N LEU A 15 7.78 -17.75 2.55
CA LEU A 15 8.74 -16.71 2.94
C LEU A 15 8.10 -15.61 3.80
N GLY A 16 6.78 -15.59 3.89
CA GLY A 16 6.03 -14.71 4.78
C GLY A 16 6.33 -15.05 6.23
N SER A 17 7.20 -14.28 6.87
CA SER A 17 7.38 -14.33 8.32
C SER A 17 6.07 -13.96 9.03
N SER A 18 5.76 -14.66 10.13
CA SER A 18 4.66 -14.28 11.00
C SER A 18 4.88 -12.83 11.49
N PRO A 19 3.85 -11.97 11.53
CA PRO A 19 4.01 -10.58 11.90
C PRO A 19 4.76 -10.47 13.23
N LYS A 20 5.91 -9.77 13.20
CA LYS A 20 6.80 -9.63 14.36
C LYS A 20 5.98 -9.06 15.52
N LYS A 21 6.03 -9.72 16.68
CA LYS A 21 5.34 -9.26 17.89
C LYS A 21 5.93 -7.91 18.29
N GLN A 22 5.16 -6.85 18.10
CA GLN A 22 5.53 -5.51 18.55
C GLN A 22 5.49 -5.42 20.08
N SER A 23 6.30 -4.54 20.65
CA SER A 23 6.28 -4.29 22.10
C SER A 23 4.93 -3.69 22.51
N ARG A 24 4.50 -3.95 23.76
CA ARG A 24 3.24 -3.38 24.28
C ARG A 24 3.24 -1.85 24.24
N ALA A 25 4.39 -1.23 24.44
CA ALA A 25 4.52 0.23 24.42
C ALA A 25 4.36 0.80 22.99
N ALA A 26 4.96 0.15 21.99
CA ALA A 26 4.79 0.53 20.57
C ALA A 26 3.35 0.38 20.09
N ILE A 27 2.68 -0.72 20.47
CA ILE A 27 1.27 -0.92 20.14
C ILE A 27 0.43 0.18 20.80
N ARG A 28 0.72 0.53 22.06
CA ARG A 28 -0.01 1.57 22.79
C ARG A 28 0.09 2.94 22.09
N GLU A 29 1.27 3.32 21.62
CA GLU A 29 1.46 4.57 20.84
C GLU A 29 0.67 4.56 19.54
N GLN A 30 0.80 3.50 18.76
CA GLN A 30 0.10 3.39 17.48
C GLN A 30 -1.42 3.41 17.69
N ARG A 31 -1.93 2.69 18.69
CA ARG A 31 -3.36 2.62 18.97
C ARG A 31 -3.92 3.93 19.53
N ALA A 32 -3.14 4.66 20.35
CA ALA A 32 -3.53 5.99 20.81
C ALA A 32 -3.68 6.97 19.64
N LEU A 33 -2.75 6.92 18.68
CA LEU A 33 -2.82 7.72 17.45
C LEU A 33 -4.04 7.35 16.60
N VAL A 34 -4.24 6.07 16.32
CA VAL A 34 -5.40 5.58 15.54
C VAL A 34 -6.71 5.99 16.20
N ARG A 35 -6.79 5.93 17.53
CA ARG A 35 -7.99 6.37 18.27
C ARG A 35 -8.29 7.85 18.05
N ALA A 36 -7.27 8.70 18.11
CA ALA A 36 -7.41 10.13 17.83
C ALA A 36 -7.83 10.39 16.38
N GLN A 37 -7.22 9.68 15.42
CA GLN A 37 -7.60 9.78 14.01
C GLN A 37 -9.05 9.37 13.78
N VAL A 38 -9.52 8.27 14.40
CA VAL A 38 -10.92 7.83 14.29
C VAL A 38 -11.86 8.90 14.86
N LEU A 39 -11.52 9.50 16.00
CA LEU A 39 -12.31 10.59 16.58
C LEU A 39 -12.38 11.80 15.64
N ARG A 40 -11.24 12.19 15.06
CA ARG A 40 -11.15 13.26 14.06
C ARG A 40 -11.96 12.94 12.79
N HIS A 41 -11.83 11.74 12.24
CA HIS A 41 -12.53 11.36 11.01
C HIS A 41 -14.05 11.26 11.21
N THR A 42 -14.50 11.03 12.43
CA THR A 42 -15.91 10.95 12.78
C THR A 42 -16.48 12.26 13.31
N SER A 43 -15.71 13.35 13.41
CA SER A 43 -16.18 14.61 13.99
C SER A 43 -17.39 15.20 13.25
N ALA A 44 -17.36 15.19 11.91
CA ALA A 44 -18.42 15.75 11.08
C ALA A 44 -19.75 14.97 11.13
N PHE A 45 -19.72 13.67 11.47
CA PHE A 45 -20.92 12.82 11.62
C PHE A 45 -20.71 11.85 12.78
N SER A 46 -20.57 12.40 13.98
CA SER A 46 -20.19 11.58 15.11
C SER A 46 -21.38 10.77 15.63
N PRO A 47 -21.24 9.45 15.85
CA PRO A 47 -22.24 8.65 16.56
C PRO A 47 -22.26 8.97 18.06
N ILE A 48 -21.20 9.61 18.56
CA ILE A 48 -20.98 9.84 19.99
C ILE A 48 -21.72 11.11 20.43
N PRO A 49 -22.49 11.10 21.54
CA PRO A 49 -23.11 12.30 22.10
C PRO A 49 -22.08 13.37 22.55
N PRO A 50 -22.49 14.65 22.64
CA PRO A 50 -21.56 15.77 22.88
C PRO A 50 -20.75 15.63 24.16
N LEU A 51 -21.39 15.21 25.25
CA LEU A 51 -20.74 15.01 26.56
C LEU A 51 -19.58 14.02 26.51
N PHE A 52 -19.76 12.92 25.77
CA PHE A 52 -18.74 11.89 25.66
C PHE A 52 -17.66 12.28 24.66
N TYR A 53 -18.01 12.98 23.59
CA TYR A 53 -17.06 13.45 22.60
C TYR A 53 -16.05 14.42 23.22
N GLN A 54 -16.53 15.41 23.97
CA GLN A 54 -15.69 16.39 24.68
C GLN A 54 -14.79 15.71 25.73
N ALA A 55 -15.35 14.83 26.57
CA ALA A 55 -14.55 14.10 27.55
C ALA A 55 -13.45 13.22 26.90
N LEU A 56 -13.72 12.67 25.72
CA LEU A 56 -12.76 11.87 24.95
C LEU A 56 -11.68 12.73 24.29
N SER A 57 -12.04 13.87 23.70
CA SER A 57 -11.08 14.80 23.11
C SER A 57 -10.16 15.37 24.18
N ASP A 58 -10.70 15.82 25.31
CA ASP A 58 -9.94 16.39 26.43
C ASP A 58 -8.94 15.38 27.01
N HIS A 59 -9.39 14.13 27.23
CA HIS A 59 -8.52 13.07 27.73
C HIS A 59 -7.38 12.76 26.75
N LEU A 60 -7.67 12.71 25.43
CA LEU A 60 -6.64 12.45 24.43
C LEU A 60 -5.66 13.63 24.30
N GLN A 61 -6.15 14.86 24.30
CA GLN A 61 -5.32 16.07 24.29
C GLN A 61 -4.41 16.13 25.52
N ALA A 62 -4.95 15.87 26.72
CA ALA A 62 -4.18 15.82 27.96
C ALA A 62 -3.11 14.71 27.90
N ALA A 63 -3.46 13.51 27.43
CA ALA A 63 -2.53 12.41 27.36
C ALA A 63 -1.42 12.60 26.31
N PHE A 64 -1.70 13.32 25.21
CA PHE A 64 -0.68 13.74 24.24
C PHE A 64 0.20 14.87 24.79
N ALA A 65 -0.35 15.79 25.60
CA ALA A 65 0.43 16.84 26.27
C ALA A 65 1.38 16.27 27.32
N THR A 66 0.91 15.34 28.16
CA THR A 66 1.73 14.66 29.19
C THR A 66 2.71 13.66 28.59
N SER A 67 2.64 13.39 27.29
CA SER A 67 3.43 12.36 26.61
C SER A 67 3.30 10.96 27.25
N ALA A 68 2.17 10.68 27.92
CA ALA A 68 1.99 9.46 28.71
C ALA A 68 1.97 8.18 27.86
N TYR A 69 1.61 8.32 26.58
CA TYR A 69 1.58 7.22 25.63
C TYR A 69 2.93 6.94 24.97
N LEU A 70 3.87 7.90 24.92
CA LEU A 70 5.17 7.70 24.30
C LEU A 70 5.96 6.60 25.00
N GLN A 71 6.72 5.84 24.22
CA GLN A 71 7.73 4.92 24.71
C GLN A 71 8.74 5.75 25.50
N PRO A 72 9.17 5.27 26.67
CA PRO A 72 10.34 5.83 27.31
C PRO A 72 11.48 5.70 26.31
N LYS A 73 11.96 6.85 25.79
CA LYS A 73 13.12 6.87 24.91
C LYS A 73 14.23 6.14 25.65
N SER A 74 14.71 5.03 25.12
CA SER A 74 16.00 4.50 25.56
C SER A 74 16.99 5.64 25.38
N THR A 75 17.66 6.02 26.46
CA THR A 75 18.58 7.14 26.54
C THR A 75 19.69 7.00 25.51
N SER A 76 19.48 7.56 24.33
CA SER A 76 20.55 7.84 23.36
C SER A 76 20.12 8.96 22.42
N ALA A 77 20.84 10.07 22.58
CA ALA A 77 21.04 11.17 21.64
C ALA A 77 19.89 12.17 21.45
N ASP A 78 20.01 13.26 22.24
CA ASP A 78 20.04 14.64 21.78
C ASP A 78 19.14 15.11 20.64
N ALA A 79 18.36 16.11 21.01
CA ALA A 79 17.61 17.00 20.14
C ALA A 79 18.55 17.83 19.24
N SER A 80 18.98 17.27 18.11
CA SER A 80 19.32 18.03 16.89
C SER A 80 19.77 17.08 15.77
N SER A 81 19.40 17.41 14.54
CA SER A 81 19.91 16.87 13.25
C SER A 81 19.17 15.68 12.62
N GLY A 82 18.65 15.95 11.41
CA GLY A 82 18.43 14.97 10.34
C GLY A 82 17.19 14.08 10.47
N PRO A 83 16.63 13.59 9.34
CA PRO A 83 15.78 12.40 9.35
C PRO A 83 16.58 11.29 10.06
N PRO A 84 16.06 10.70 11.15
CA PRO A 84 16.77 9.64 11.86
C PRO A 84 17.09 8.52 10.88
N ASN A 85 18.38 8.23 10.72
CA ASN A 85 18.83 7.21 9.80
C ASN A 85 18.20 5.86 10.20
N PRO A 86 17.39 5.22 9.33
CA PRO A 86 16.74 3.94 9.62
C PRO A 86 17.73 2.77 9.78
N LEU A 87 19.03 3.04 9.65
CA LEU A 87 20.14 2.10 9.80
C LEU A 87 20.64 1.97 11.25
N THR A 88 20.26 2.87 12.15
CA THR A 88 20.71 2.83 13.56
C THR A 88 19.77 2.05 14.48
N ASP A 89 18.56 1.73 14.02
CA ASP A 89 17.61 0.89 14.76
C ASP A 89 17.59 -0.54 14.17
N PRO A 90 18.10 -1.55 14.90
CA PRO A 90 18.09 -2.95 14.48
C PRO A 90 16.70 -3.46 14.10
N SER A 91 15.62 -2.90 14.66
CA SER A 91 14.25 -3.29 14.32
C SER A 91 13.74 -2.67 13.02
N ALA A 92 14.18 -1.44 12.69
CA ALA A 92 13.85 -0.77 11.44
C ALA A 92 14.61 -1.38 10.25
N MET A 93 15.88 -1.75 10.46
CA MET A 93 16.70 -2.41 9.46
C MET A 93 16.18 -3.82 9.12
N ASP A 94 15.70 -4.57 10.13
CA ASP A 94 15.11 -5.90 9.94
C ASP A 94 13.80 -5.82 9.13
N GLY A 95 12.94 -4.83 9.42
CA GLY A 95 11.72 -4.57 8.66
C GLY A 95 11.99 -4.09 7.22
N MET A 96 13.03 -3.28 7.03
CA MET A 96 13.50 -2.87 5.70
C MET A 96 14.05 -4.05 4.90
N MET A 97 14.83 -4.93 5.53
CA MET A 97 15.38 -6.12 4.90
C MET A 97 14.27 -7.11 4.52
N ASP A 98 13.26 -7.29 5.36
CA ASP A 98 12.09 -8.12 5.03
C ASP A 98 11.28 -7.53 3.87
N GLY A 99 11.12 -6.20 3.82
CA GLY A 99 10.53 -5.51 2.67
C GLY A 99 11.34 -5.71 1.39
N MET A 100 12.68 -5.59 1.47
CA MET A 100 13.59 -5.80 0.35
C MET A 100 13.59 -7.25 -0.13
N LYS A 101 13.62 -8.23 0.78
CA LYS A 101 13.51 -9.65 0.46
C LYS A 101 12.20 -9.94 -0.27
N LYS A 102 11.08 -9.42 0.21
CA LYS A 102 9.79 -9.55 -0.47
C LYS A 102 9.82 -8.91 -1.86
N GLN A 103 10.36 -7.70 -2.01
CA GLN A 103 10.48 -7.06 -3.32
C GLN A 103 11.39 -7.87 -4.30
N MET A 104 12.50 -8.43 -3.81
CA MET A 104 13.38 -9.27 -4.62
C MET A 104 12.70 -10.56 -5.09
N VAL A 105 11.97 -11.23 -4.19
CA VAL A 105 11.22 -12.46 -4.52
C VAL A 105 10.09 -12.17 -5.52
N MET A 106 9.55 -10.94 -5.56
CA MET A 106 8.61 -10.51 -6.60
C MET A 106 9.29 -10.21 -7.95
N MET A 107 10.46 -9.57 -7.94
CA MET A 107 11.13 -9.07 -9.16
C MET A 107 11.94 -10.15 -9.89
N VAL A 108 12.65 -11.00 -9.15
CA VAL A 108 13.60 -11.98 -9.72
C VAL A 108 12.91 -12.94 -10.71
N PRO A 109 11.76 -13.57 -10.39
CA PRO A 109 11.11 -14.48 -11.32
C PRO A 109 10.71 -13.79 -12.62
N GLN A 110 10.27 -12.53 -12.56
CA GLN A 110 9.85 -11.76 -13.73
C GLN A 110 11.01 -11.47 -14.67
N MET A 111 12.15 -11.05 -14.12
CA MET A 111 13.36 -10.76 -14.90
C MET A 111 13.92 -12.03 -15.54
N VAL A 112 13.99 -13.13 -14.79
CA VAL A 112 14.46 -14.42 -15.30
C VAL A 112 13.57 -14.91 -16.44
N MET A 113 12.24 -14.84 -16.27
CA MET A 113 11.30 -15.25 -17.32
C MET A 113 11.39 -14.37 -18.57
N MET A 114 11.55 -13.05 -18.40
CA MET A 114 11.74 -12.13 -19.52
C MET A 114 13.01 -12.44 -20.32
N GLY A 115 14.12 -12.70 -19.62
CA GLY A 115 15.39 -13.12 -20.25
C GLY A 115 15.28 -14.49 -20.93
N TRP A 116 14.64 -15.45 -20.26
CA TRP A 116 14.42 -16.80 -20.80
C TRP A 116 13.61 -16.79 -22.11
N ILE A 117 12.52 -16.03 -22.13
CA ILE A 117 11.66 -15.92 -23.32
C ILE A 117 12.39 -15.19 -24.44
N ASN A 118 13.18 -14.16 -24.12
CA ASN A 118 13.96 -13.47 -25.12
C ASN A 118 15.08 -14.35 -25.70
N PHE A 119 15.74 -15.18 -24.89
CA PHE A 119 16.80 -16.07 -25.39
C PHE A 119 16.27 -17.23 -26.25
N PHE A 120 15.23 -17.94 -25.78
CA PHE A 120 14.74 -19.13 -26.47
C PHE A 120 13.71 -18.85 -27.57
N PHE A 121 12.99 -17.73 -27.48
CA PHE A 121 11.82 -17.47 -28.32
C PHE A 121 11.88 -16.14 -29.09
N GLN A 122 13.07 -15.62 -29.40
CA GLN A 122 13.21 -14.40 -30.22
C GLN A 122 13.19 -14.70 -31.73
N GLY A 123 12.78 -13.71 -32.53
CA GLY A 123 12.93 -13.76 -33.99
C GLY A 123 11.72 -14.30 -34.77
N PHE A 124 10.65 -14.71 -34.11
CA PHE A 124 9.45 -15.22 -34.79
C PHE A 124 8.15 -14.56 -34.32
N VAL A 125 7.15 -14.63 -35.21
CA VAL A 125 5.78 -14.19 -34.96
C VAL A 125 5.00 -15.34 -34.32
N LEU A 126 4.29 -15.08 -33.22
CA LEU A 126 3.61 -16.14 -32.47
C LEU A 126 2.11 -16.17 -32.77
N ILE A 127 1.44 -15.02 -32.67
CA ILE A 127 -0.02 -14.93 -32.83
C ILE A 127 -0.44 -13.61 -33.47
N LYS A 128 -1.61 -13.63 -34.13
CA LYS A 128 -2.31 -12.45 -34.62
C LYS A 128 -3.46 -12.07 -33.69
N LEU A 129 -3.49 -10.83 -33.22
CA LEU A 129 -4.59 -10.34 -32.38
C LEU A 129 -5.85 -10.05 -33.21
N PRO A 130 -7.05 -10.37 -32.68
CA PRO A 130 -8.32 -10.24 -33.41
C PRO A 130 -8.89 -8.81 -33.42
N PHE A 131 -8.17 -7.83 -32.87
CA PHE A 131 -8.59 -6.42 -32.81
C PHE A 131 -7.51 -5.49 -33.39
N PRO A 132 -7.90 -4.34 -33.96
CA PRO A 132 -6.96 -3.36 -34.49
C PRO A 132 -6.17 -2.68 -33.36
N LEU A 133 -4.88 -2.42 -33.59
CA LEU A 133 -3.99 -1.72 -32.67
C LEU A 133 -3.38 -0.49 -33.35
N THR A 134 -3.01 0.52 -32.55
CA THR A 134 -2.33 1.72 -33.04
C THR A 134 -0.83 1.48 -33.22
N LEU A 135 -0.21 2.22 -34.14
CA LEU A 135 1.23 2.12 -34.46
C LEU A 135 2.15 2.37 -33.25
N GLY A 136 1.70 3.11 -32.23
CA GLY A 136 2.47 3.34 -31.00
C GLY A 136 2.83 2.06 -30.24
N PHE A 137 2.03 1.00 -30.37
CA PHE A 137 2.32 -0.30 -29.75
C PHE A 137 3.30 -1.16 -30.56
N LYS A 138 3.66 -0.78 -31.79
CA LYS A 138 4.48 -1.60 -32.70
C LYS A 138 5.85 -1.92 -32.13
N SER A 139 6.57 -0.91 -31.63
CA SER A 139 7.91 -1.08 -31.04
C SER A 139 7.90 -1.99 -29.80
N MET A 140 6.80 -1.99 -29.06
CA MET A 140 6.61 -2.86 -27.90
C MET A 140 6.23 -4.28 -28.32
N LEU A 141 5.26 -4.43 -29.23
CA LEU A 141 4.66 -5.71 -29.61
C LEU A 141 5.54 -6.56 -30.53
N GLN A 142 6.38 -5.92 -31.34
CA GLN A 142 7.22 -6.57 -32.36
C GLN A 142 8.71 -6.54 -31.99
N ARG A 143 9.02 -6.33 -30.71
CA ARG A 143 10.42 -6.33 -30.26
C ARG A 143 11.07 -7.69 -30.59
N GLY A 144 12.17 -7.63 -31.34
CA GLY A 144 12.90 -8.81 -31.81
C GLY A 144 12.45 -9.37 -33.16
N ILE A 145 11.65 -8.63 -33.93
CA ILE A 145 11.26 -8.97 -35.31
C ILE A 145 11.75 -7.84 -36.24
N GLU A 146 12.54 -8.17 -37.26
CA GLU A 146 13.23 -7.18 -38.12
C GLU A 146 12.44 -6.77 -39.36
N THR A 147 11.10 -6.83 -39.32
CA THR A 147 10.24 -6.57 -40.50
C THR A 147 9.44 -5.29 -40.32
N GLN A 148 9.90 -4.20 -40.96
CA GLN A 148 9.35 -2.86 -40.75
C GLN A 148 7.92 -2.68 -41.29
N ASP A 149 7.51 -3.42 -42.31
CA ASP A 149 6.19 -3.27 -42.96
C ASP A 149 5.10 -4.20 -42.39
N MET A 150 5.41 -4.93 -41.31
CA MET A 150 4.46 -5.88 -40.73
C MET A 150 3.32 -5.17 -39.98
N ASP A 151 2.09 -5.66 -40.15
CA ASP A 151 0.90 -5.19 -39.42
C ASP A 151 1.08 -5.36 -37.90
N VAL A 152 0.68 -4.35 -37.12
CA VAL A 152 0.82 -4.25 -35.66
C VAL A 152 0.06 -5.37 -34.93
N ARG A 153 -0.91 -6.00 -35.58
CA ARG A 153 -1.66 -7.15 -35.03
C ARG A 153 -0.81 -8.40 -34.83
N TRP A 154 0.34 -8.49 -35.50
CA TRP A 154 1.29 -9.59 -35.33
C TRP A 154 2.20 -9.32 -34.14
N VAL A 155 2.22 -10.28 -33.22
CA VAL A 155 2.82 -10.12 -31.90
C VAL A 155 3.97 -11.10 -31.70
N SER A 156 5.08 -10.62 -31.14
CA SER A 156 6.22 -11.46 -30.76
C SER A 156 5.95 -12.24 -29.48
N SER A 157 6.76 -13.28 -29.23
CA SER A 157 6.67 -14.11 -28.01
C SER A 157 6.76 -13.32 -26.70
N LEU A 158 7.63 -12.29 -26.65
CA LEU A 158 7.83 -11.44 -25.48
C LEU A 158 6.58 -10.62 -25.15
N SER A 159 5.92 -10.13 -26.18
CA SER A 159 4.72 -9.31 -26.06
C SER A 159 3.51 -10.15 -25.67
N TRP A 160 3.43 -11.38 -26.20
CA TRP A 160 2.47 -12.38 -25.74
C TRP A 160 2.64 -12.70 -24.26
N TYR A 161 3.89 -12.79 -23.78
CA TYR A 161 4.19 -12.94 -22.36
C TYR A 161 3.67 -11.78 -21.52
N PHE A 162 3.94 -10.54 -21.90
CA PHE A 162 3.44 -9.37 -21.17
C PHE A 162 1.90 -9.34 -21.14
N LEU A 163 1.25 -9.68 -22.25
CA LEU A 163 -0.22 -9.76 -22.31
C LEU A 163 -0.76 -10.78 -21.31
N ASN A 164 -0.16 -11.98 -21.26
CA ASN A 164 -0.52 -12.99 -20.25
C ASN A 164 -0.20 -12.52 -18.83
N PHE A 165 0.95 -11.89 -18.61
CA PHE A 165 1.34 -11.40 -17.29
C PHE A 165 0.35 -10.38 -16.71
N PHE A 166 -0.12 -9.43 -17.52
CA PHE A 166 -1.12 -8.44 -17.07
C PHE A 166 -2.55 -9.00 -17.04
N GLY A 167 -2.90 -9.90 -17.97
CA GLY A 167 -4.25 -10.44 -18.10
C GLY A 167 -4.61 -11.55 -17.10
N LEU A 168 -3.62 -12.28 -16.57
CA LEU A 168 -3.87 -13.43 -15.69
C LEU A 168 -4.26 -13.07 -14.26
N ASN A 169 -4.21 -11.79 -13.87
CA ASN A 169 -4.59 -11.34 -12.53
C ASN A 169 -6.03 -11.73 -12.14
N GLY A 170 -6.97 -11.60 -13.08
CA GLY A 170 -8.36 -12.02 -12.85
C GLY A 170 -8.46 -13.52 -12.58
N LEU A 171 -7.70 -14.32 -13.33
CA LEU A 171 -7.64 -15.77 -13.15
C LEU A 171 -7.01 -16.16 -11.81
N TYR A 172 -5.90 -15.51 -11.42
CA TYR A 172 -5.28 -15.73 -10.12
C TYR A 172 -6.23 -15.39 -8.96
N ARG A 173 -7.05 -14.35 -9.09
CA ARG A 173 -8.07 -14.02 -8.08
C ARG A 173 -9.13 -15.10 -7.93
N VAL A 174 -9.51 -15.78 -9.01
CA VAL A 174 -10.46 -16.89 -8.96
C VAL A 174 -9.83 -18.14 -8.35
N ILE A 175 -8.59 -18.46 -8.72
CA ILE A 175 -7.92 -19.71 -8.29
C ILE A 175 -7.38 -19.61 -6.85
N LEU A 176 -6.80 -18.46 -6.48
CA LEU A 176 -6.05 -18.26 -5.23
C LEU A 176 -6.76 -17.34 -4.23
N GLY A 177 -7.89 -16.73 -4.60
CA GLY A 177 -8.65 -15.81 -3.76
C GLY A 177 -8.18 -14.35 -3.82
N ALA A 178 -8.77 -13.50 -2.98
CA ALA A 178 -8.56 -12.05 -2.99
C ALA A 178 -7.15 -11.63 -2.52
N ASP A 179 -6.55 -12.37 -1.58
CA ASP A 179 -5.23 -12.10 -1.02
C ASP A 179 -4.12 -12.85 -1.75
N ASN A 180 -4.19 -12.90 -3.09
CA ASN A 180 -3.17 -13.59 -3.86
C ASN A 180 -1.96 -12.68 -4.12
N GLU A 181 -0.82 -13.10 -3.60
CA GLU A 181 0.46 -12.42 -3.84
C GLU A 181 0.90 -12.44 -5.31
N ALA A 182 0.28 -13.25 -6.18
CA ALA A 182 0.56 -13.28 -7.61
C ALA A 182 0.04 -12.02 -8.34
N ALA A 183 -1.15 -11.52 -7.99
CA ALA A 183 -1.77 -10.36 -8.64
C ALA A 183 -1.18 -9.02 -8.20
N ASN A 184 -0.58 -8.96 -7.02
CA ASN A 184 0.17 -7.78 -6.56
C ASN A 184 1.35 -7.46 -7.49
N SER A 185 1.85 -8.43 -8.28
CA SER A 185 3.00 -8.22 -9.18
C SER A 185 2.81 -7.14 -10.23
N SER A 186 1.62 -7.06 -10.83
CA SER A 186 1.40 -6.10 -11.92
C SER A 186 1.39 -4.67 -11.38
N ARG A 187 0.91 -4.52 -10.14
CA ARG A 187 0.92 -3.25 -9.40
C ARG A 187 2.35 -2.86 -9.04
N ASP A 188 3.16 -3.81 -8.59
CA ASP A 188 4.55 -3.56 -8.19
C ASP A 188 5.48 -3.33 -9.40
N MET A 189 5.20 -3.93 -10.56
CA MET A 189 5.94 -3.65 -11.81
C MET A 189 5.62 -2.26 -12.40
N MET A 190 4.40 -1.75 -12.20
CA MET A 190 4.09 -0.33 -12.45
C MET A 190 4.77 0.59 -11.43
N ALA A 191 5.10 0.08 -10.24
CA ALA A 191 5.93 0.76 -9.25
C ALA A 191 7.43 0.45 -9.43
N THR A 192 7.89 0.29 -10.67
CA THR A 192 9.31 -0.02 -10.94
C THR A 192 10.24 1.09 -10.43
N PRO A 193 11.45 0.75 -9.92
CA PRO A 193 12.39 1.72 -9.36
C PRO A 193 12.83 2.82 -10.32
N PHE A 194 12.69 2.60 -11.64
CA PHE A 194 13.14 3.53 -12.67
C PHE A 194 12.24 4.77 -12.79
N ALA A 195 10.96 4.68 -12.39
CA ALA A 195 10.04 5.83 -12.30
C ALA A 195 9.88 6.35 -10.87
N GLY A 196 10.35 5.60 -9.87
CA GLY A 196 10.14 5.87 -8.43
C GLY A 196 11.30 6.59 -7.72
N ALA A 197 12.37 6.98 -8.43
CA ALA A 197 13.47 7.75 -7.82
C ALA A 197 13.04 9.16 -7.37
N GLN A 198 11.83 9.62 -7.74
CA GLN A 198 11.30 10.93 -7.36
C GLN A 198 10.00 10.85 -6.55
N SER A 199 9.52 9.63 -6.24
CA SER A 199 8.25 9.43 -5.54
C SER A 199 8.25 8.11 -4.77
N GLN A 200 9.18 7.94 -3.84
CA GLN A 200 8.96 6.99 -2.76
C GLN A 200 7.79 7.49 -1.89
N PRO A 201 6.65 6.76 -1.79
CA PRO A 201 5.82 6.92 -0.61
C PRO A 201 6.62 6.35 0.56
N ALA A 202 6.77 7.19 1.59
CA ALA A 202 7.43 6.94 2.84
C ALA A 202 6.96 5.63 3.53
N MET A 203 7.55 4.50 3.13
CA MET A 203 7.43 3.23 3.83
C MET A 203 8.71 3.03 4.64
N GLY A 204 8.66 3.48 5.91
CA GLY A 204 9.71 3.20 6.88
C GLY A 204 10.48 4.41 7.41
N GLN A 205 10.04 5.65 7.15
CA GLN A 205 10.44 6.70 8.10
C GLN A 205 9.83 6.33 9.44
N MET A 206 10.70 6.00 10.40
CA MET A 206 10.34 5.87 11.80
C MET A 206 9.63 7.17 12.18
N GLN A 207 8.30 7.12 12.16
CA GLN A 207 7.49 8.29 12.38
C GLN A 207 7.82 8.78 13.79
N ASP A 208 8.30 10.02 13.91
CA ASP A 208 8.54 10.63 15.21
C ASP A 208 7.17 10.84 15.85
N PHE A 209 6.74 9.86 16.64
CA PHE A 209 5.44 9.86 17.32
C PHE A 209 5.27 11.10 18.21
N GLY A 210 6.36 11.70 18.70
CA GLY A 210 6.30 12.95 19.45
C GLY A 210 5.82 14.13 18.61
N LYS A 211 6.27 14.24 17.35
CA LYS A 211 5.75 15.26 16.42
C LYS A 211 4.35 14.93 15.94
N LEU A 212 4.07 13.66 15.69
CA LEU A 212 2.73 13.24 15.28
C LEU A 212 1.68 13.48 16.37
N PHE A 213 1.99 13.24 17.64
CA PHE A 213 1.04 13.52 18.73
C PHE A 213 0.79 15.01 18.92
N LYS A 214 1.80 15.87 18.68
CA LYS A 214 1.60 17.33 18.67
C LYS A 214 0.69 17.75 17.51
N ALA A 215 0.98 17.28 16.30
CA ALA A 215 0.16 17.57 15.12
C ALA A 215 -1.28 17.04 15.29
N GLU A 216 -1.44 15.84 15.87
CA GLU A 216 -2.76 15.25 16.06
C GLU A 216 -3.55 15.94 17.18
N ARG A 217 -2.89 16.46 18.21
CA ARG A 217 -3.53 17.32 19.21
C ARG A 217 -4.13 18.57 18.56
N ASP A 218 -3.35 19.27 17.75
CA ASP A 218 -3.82 20.49 17.06
C ASP A 218 -4.95 20.16 16.07
N ASN A 219 -4.88 19.01 15.40
CA ASN A 219 -5.97 18.51 14.55
C ASN A 219 -7.24 18.16 15.34
N LEU A 220 -7.10 17.63 16.56
CA LEU A 220 -8.25 17.31 17.41
C LEU A 220 -8.96 18.58 17.90
N GLU A 221 -8.21 19.63 18.23
CA GLU A 221 -8.78 20.93 18.58
C GLU A 221 -9.61 21.51 17.42
N PHE A 222 -9.08 21.42 16.20
CA PHE A 222 -9.83 21.82 15.01
C PHE A 222 -11.08 20.95 14.78
N ALA A 223 -10.96 19.64 15.00
CA ALA A 223 -12.07 18.70 14.80
C ALA A 223 -13.21 18.89 15.82
N GLU A 224 -12.91 19.37 17.02
CA GLU A 224 -13.92 19.75 18.01
C GLU A 224 -14.80 20.89 17.51
N GLY A 225 -14.21 21.88 16.84
CA GLY A 225 -14.98 22.96 16.21
C GLY A 225 -15.89 22.50 15.06
N GLN A 226 -15.57 21.36 14.43
CA GLN A 226 -16.36 20.75 13.34
C GLN A 226 -17.32 19.66 13.83
N TYR A 227 -17.42 19.45 15.14
CA TYR A 227 -18.21 18.37 15.71
C TYR A 227 -19.71 18.56 15.46
N ILE A 228 -20.33 17.56 14.83
CA ILE A 228 -21.78 17.48 14.64
C ILE A 228 -22.25 16.11 15.10
N TRP A 229 -23.16 16.11 16.08
CA TRP A 229 -23.77 14.88 16.56
C TRP A 229 -24.78 14.34 15.56
N SER A 230 -24.53 13.14 15.05
CA SER A 230 -25.46 12.45 14.14
C SER A 230 -26.82 12.17 14.78
N GLY A 231 -26.93 12.07 16.09
CA GLY A 231 -28.21 11.88 16.78
C GLY A 231 -29.07 13.16 16.85
N LYS A 232 -28.51 14.33 16.51
CA LYS A 232 -29.26 15.58 16.50
C LYS A 232 -30.35 15.53 15.42
N ASP A 233 -31.59 15.78 15.83
CA ASP A 233 -32.79 15.83 14.99
C ASP A 233 -33.05 14.52 14.21
N VAL A 234 -32.58 13.38 14.75
CA VAL A 234 -32.76 12.07 14.09
C VAL A 234 -34.23 11.70 13.97
N GLU A 235 -35.04 12.06 14.96
CA GLU A 235 -36.48 11.84 14.99
C GLU A 235 -37.14 12.57 13.82
N ILE A 236 -36.78 13.83 13.60
CA ILE A 236 -37.31 14.67 12.52
C ILE A 236 -36.90 14.10 11.16
N ARG A 237 -35.62 13.74 10.98
CA ARG A 237 -35.13 13.16 9.70
C ARG A 237 -35.81 11.83 9.38
N VAL A 238 -36.04 11.00 10.39
CA VAL A 238 -36.77 9.74 10.21
C VAL A 238 -38.23 10.01 9.85
N LEU A 239 -38.91 10.92 10.55
CA LEU A 239 -40.32 11.25 10.25
C LEU A 239 -40.49 11.87 8.85
N GLN A 240 -39.56 12.72 8.41
CA GLN A 240 -39.52 13.26 7.05
C GLN A 240 -39.32 12.17 5.99
N LYS A 241 -38.41 11.21 6.24
CA LYS A 241 -38.16 10.09 5.31
C LYS A 241 -39.39 9.24 5.07
N TRP A 242 -40.27 9.12 6.06
CA TRP A 242 -41.51 8.34 5.98
C TRP A 242 -42.77 9.20 5.75
N SER A 243 -42.61 10.48 5.39
CA SER A 243 -43.71 11.42 5.08
C SER A 243 -44.78 11.50 6.17
N LYS A 244 -44.38 11.38 7.44
CA LYS A 244 -45.27 11.56 8.61
C LYS A 244 -45.21 12.99 9.17
N LEU A 245 -44.52 13.89 8.47
CA LEU A 245 -44.28 15.31 8.74
C LEU A 245 -44.21 16.04 7.40
#